data_AF-A0A4P6U766-F1
#
_entry.id   AF-A0A4P6U766-F1
#
_cell.length_a   1.000
_cell.length_b   1.000
_cell.length_c   1.000
_cell.angle_alpha   90.00
_cell.angle_beta   90.00
_cell.angle_gamma   90.00
#
_symmetry.space_group_name_H-M   'P 1'
#
loop_
_entity.id
_entity.type
_entity.pdbx_description
1 polymer ?
#
loop_
_entity_poly.entity_id
_entity_poly.type
_entity_poly.pdbx_seq_one_letter_code
_entity_poly.pdbx_strand_id
1 'polypeptide(L)'
;MAYRTLKSIFHQRDRTGADAEERARRESPAAVHWDLQIGEHSMFALMTPELAALIERIMSFEPKIQAEWDGLPVRARSHYLHRMVIDEIQATNEIEQVRSTRKEISEAIKVVQSEQPLANKRFAEMVRLYLDIGNDQAESPQTLDDIRAVYDEVTRGEIRDEDAPDGKRFRQGPVSITSGIEVVHTGVLPESAIDDALTLMLSQGRDDSIPRLIRAVVAHFVFEYTHPFYDGNGRTGRYLLALDLGQVLAPYASLALSATVADNKDRYYRAFSDAENPLNRGDLTPYLIDMLEIIAEAQHRLLLDLSERRQKIDILAARIGVLVDDEQFPLNLGLDRESTPPIDSDAIGHVLFTLGQAHYFDANRAVKLNTLAEVVGRSSQFIRPRLRRLDDAGIIETVTKRPLRFRLTARGVSLLELDGE
;
A
#
# COMPACT_ATOMS: atom_id res chain seq x y z
N MET A 1 -13.67 -26.82 -11.86
CA MET A 1 -14.23 -26.93 -10.49
C MET A 1 -13.27 -26.19 -9.58
N ALA A 2 -13.78 -25.45 -8.59
CA ALA A 2 -12.94 -24.76 -7.61
C ALA A 2 -12.05 -25.75 -6.85
N TYR A 3 -10.84 -25.32 -6.50
CA TYR A 3 -9.93 -26.12 -5.68
C TYR A 3 -10.56 -26.44 -4.31
N ARG A 4 -10.29 -27.64 -3.79
CA ARG A 4 -10.83 -28.08 -2.48
C ARG A 4 -9.70 -28.52 -1.57
N THR A 5 -9.77 -28.08 -0.32
CA THR A 5 -8.81 -28.45 0.74
C THR A 5 -8.81 -29.96 0.98
N LEU A 6 -7.69 -30.51 1.41
CA LEU A 6 -7.62 -31.94 1.75
C LEU A 6 -8.54 -32.29 2.92
N LYS A 7 -8.76 -31.34 3.85
CA LYS A 7 -9.78 -31.42 4.92
C LYS A 7 -11.18 -31.61 4.36
N SER A 8 -11.59 -30.82 3.38
CA SER A 8 -12.90 -30.93 2.72
C SER A 8 -13.07 -32.30 2.06
N ILE A 9 -12.01 -32.79 1.40
CA ILE A 9 -12.01 -34.10 0.73
C ILE A 9 -12.09 -35.23 1.76
N PHE A 10 -11.37 -35.14 2.87
CA PHE A 10 -11.43 -36.10 3.97
C PHE A 10 -12.87 -36.27 4.49
N HIS A 11 -13.59 -35.16 4.69
CA HIS A 11 -14.98 -35.21 5.13
C HIS A 11 -15.95 -35.77 4.07
N GLN A 12 -15.64 -35.62 2.78
CA GLN A 12 -16.50 -36.09 1.69
C GLN A 12 -16.25 -37.57 1.30
N ARG A 13 -14.97 -37.97 1.20
CA ARG A 13 -14.52 -39.21 0.56
C ARG A 13 -13.78 -40.15 1.50
N ASP A 14 -13.77 -39.87 2.81
CA ASP A 14 -13.03 -40.56 3.87
C ASP A 14 -11.49 -40.40 3.81
N ARG A 15 -10.80 -41.04 4.77
CA ARG A 15 -9.34 -40.98 4.91
C ARG A 15 -8.61 -41.51 3.68
N THR A 16 -9.05 -42.63 3.12
CA THR A 16 -8.41 -43.25 1.95
C THR A 16 -8.55 -42.35 0.73
N GLY A 17 -9.68 -41.68 0.58
CA GLY A 17 -9.88 -40.66 -0.45
C GLY A 17 -8.91 -39.48 -0.31
N ALA A 18 -8.73 -38.96 0.91
CA ALA A 18 -7.80 -37.87 1.17
C ALA A 18 -6.32 -38.28 0.98
N ASP A 19 -5.94 -39.49 1.40
CA ASP A 19 -4.58 -40.02 1.22
C ASP A 19 -4.22 -40.18 -0.27
N ALA A 20 -5.16 -40.68 -1.08
CA ALA A 20 -4.96 -40.84 -2.52
C ALA A 20 -4.84 -39.48 -3.22
N GLU A 21 -5.69 -38.52 -2.84
CA GLU A 21 -5.65 -37.16 -3.37
C GLU A 21 -4.32 -36.47 -2.98
N GLU A 22 -3.92 -36.49 -1.71
CA GLU A 22 -2.67 -35.89 -1.26
C GLU A 22 -1.48 -36.43 -2.07
N ARG A 23 -1.39 -37.75 -2.24
CA ARG A 23 -0.34 -38.38 -3.02
C ARG A 23 -0.33 -37.87 -4.46
N ALA A 24 -1.48 -37.89 -5.13
CA ALA A 24 -1.61 -37.40 -6.50
C ALA A 24 -1.20 -35.92 -6.63
N ARG A 25 -1.53 -35.11 -5.63
CA ARG A 25 -1.15 -33.70 -5.56
C ARG A 25 0.35 -33.51 -5.40
N ARG A 26 0.99 -34.21 -4.47
CA ARG A 26 2.44 -34.11 -4.21
C ARG A 26 3.29 -34.65 -5.36
N GLU A 27 2.85 -35.73 -6.01
CA GLU A 27 3.55 -36.35 -7.15
C GLU A 27 3.31 -35.63 -8.49
N SER A 28 2.42 -34.63 -8.51
CA SER A 28 2.15 -33.84 -9.71
C SER A 28 3.38 -33.08 -10.19
N PRO A 29 3.66 -33.04 -11.50
CA PRO A 29 4.70 -32.16 -12.06
C PRO A 29 4.48 -30.67 -11.81
N ALA A 30 3.25 -30.28 -11.45
CA ALA A 30 2.90 -28.90 -11.11
C ALA A 30 3.05 -28.60 -9.61
N ALA A 31 3.51 -29.57 -8.81
CA ALA A 31 3.72 -29.39 -7.38
C ALA A 31 5.05 -28.69 -7.10
N VAL A 32 4.99 -27.66 -6.27
CA VAL A 32 6.15 -26.99 -5.67
C VAL A 32 6.23 -27.44 -4.23
N HIS A 33 7.43 -27.81 -3.78
CA HIS A 33 7.68 -28.35 -2.45
C HIS A 33 8.66 -27.47 -1.71
N TRP A 34 8.45 -27.30 -0.40
CA TRP A 34 9.34 -26.57 0.48
C TRP A 34 9.67 -27.41 1.71
N ASP A 35 10.90 -27.25 2.20
CA ASP A 35 11.37 -27.96 3.40
C ASP A 35 10.94 -27.22 4.68
N LEU A 36 9.63 -26.96 4.80
CA LEU A 36 8.98 -26.44 6.02
C LEU A 36 7.92 -27.44 6.46
N GLN A 37 7.87 -27.73 7.76
CA GLN A 37 6.83 -28.59 8.33
C GLN A 37 5.66 -27.76 8.84
N ILE A 38 4.46 -28.09 8.36
CA ILE A 38 3.18 -27.63 8.91
C ILE A 38 2.58 -28.79 9.69
N GLY A 39 2.73 -28.75 11.01
CA GLY A 39 2.48 -29.92 11.86
C GLY A 39 3.42 -31.08 11.50
N GLU A 40 2.86 -32.21 11.07
CA GLU A 40 3.62 -33.42 10.68
C GLU A 40 3.86 -33.53 9.16
N HIS A 41 3.47 -32.52 8.38
CA HIS A 41 3.47 -32.59 6.91
C HIS A 41 4.36 -31.51 6.30
N SER A 42 5.14 -31.88 5.28
CA SER A 42 5.90 -30.91 4.50
C SER A 42 4.99 -30.03 3.67
N MET A 43 5.33 -28.75 3.63
CA MET A 43 4.62 -27.72 2.89
C MET A 43 4.78 -27.91 1.37
N PHE A 44 3.67 -27.82 0.64
CA PHE A 44 3.66 -27.89 -0.81
C PHE A 44 2.49 -27.08 -1.39
N ALA A 45 2.55 -26.74 -2.68
CA ALA A 45 1.45 -26.14 -3.40
C ALA A 45 1.39 -26.66 -4.84
N LEU A 46 0.20 -26.64 -5.42
CA LEU A 46 -0.03 -27.00 -6.82
C LEU A 46 -0.22 -25.77 -7.67
N MET A 47 0.57 -25.63 -8.73
CA MET A 47 0.35 -24.63 -9.76
C MET A 47 -0.85 -25.02 -10.64
N THR A 48 -2.04 -24.68 -10.16
CA THR A 48 -3.30 -24.98 -10.85
C THR A 48 -3.61 -23.97 -11.97
N PRO A 49 -4.51 -24.30 -12.91
CA PRO A 49 -5.02 -23.33 -13.89
C PRO A 49 -5.68 -22.10 -13.23
N GLU A 50 -6.25 -22.26 -12.05
CA GLU A 50 -6.86 -21.18 -11.27
C GLU A 50 -5.79 -20.20 -10.76
N LEU A 51 -4.70 -20.70 -10.17
CA LEU A 51 -3.56 -19.84 -9.81
C LEU A 51 -2.94 -19.16 -11.02
N ALA A 52 -2.77 -19.89 -12.14
CA ALA A 52 -2.23 -19.32 -13.37
C ALA A 52 -3.11 -18.17 -13.90
N ALA A 53 -4.44 -18.34 -13.88
CA ALA A 53 -5.39 -17.31 -14.27
C ALA A 53 -5.38 -16.10 -13.31
N LEU A 54 -5.22 -16.32 -12.01
CA LEU A 54 -5.09 -15.24 -11.02
C LEU A 54 -3.80 -14.44 -11.21
N ILE A 55 -2.67 -15.12 -11.44
CA ILE A 55 -1.39 -14.47 -11.78
C ILE A 55 -1.55 -13.64 -13.05
N GLU A 56 -2.11 -14.21 -14.12
CA GLU A 56 -2.31 -13.49 -15.38
C GLU A 56 -3.21 -12.27 -15.18
N ARG A 57 -4.32 -12.41 -14.44
CA ARG A 57 -5.23 -11.31 -14.13
C ARG A 57 -4.52 -10.17 -13.40
N ILE A 58 -3.74 -10.48 -12.38
CA ILE A 58 -2.97 -9.50 -11.60
C ILE A 58 -1.98 -8.78 -12.52
N MET A 59 -1.21 -9.53 -13.32
CA MET A 59 -0.26 -8.96 -14.27
C MET A 59 -0.94 -8.15 -15.38
N SER A 60 -2.18 -8.47 -15.75
CA SER A 60 -2.96 -7.73 -16.75
C SER A 60 -3.45 -6.36 -16.27
N PHE A 61 -3.54 -6.16 -14.95
CA PHE A 61 -3.89 -4.87 -14.35
C PHE A 61 -2.70 -3.91 -14.33
N GLU A 62 -1.48 -4.41 -14.15
CA GLU A 62 -0.27 -3.59 -14.04
C GLU A 62 -0.09 -2.53 -15.14
N PRO A 63 -0.12 -2.85 -16.45
CA PRO A 63 0.03 -1.83 -17.48
C PRO A 63 -1.11 -0.80 -17.50
N LYS A 64 -2.31 -1.17 -17.02
CA LYS A 64 -3.47 -0.26 -16.92
C LYS A 64 -3.31 0.69 -15.74
N ILE A 65 -2.96 0.15 -14.57
CA ILE A 65 -2.68 0.95 -13.37
C ILE A 65 -1.53 1.92 -13.65
N GLN A 66 -0.47 1.46 -14.33
CA GLN A 66 0.65 2.32 -14.70
C GLN A 66 0.22 3.44 -15.66
N ALA A 67 -0.59 3.14 -16.68
CA ALA A 67 -1.08 4.17 -17.60
C ALA A 67 -1.93 5.24 -16.88
N GLU A 68 -2.81 4.83 -15.97
CA GLU A 68 -3.61 5.76 -15.17
C GLU A 68 -2.74 6.58 -14.22
N TRP A 69 -1.78 5.93 -13.56
CA TRP A 69 -0.82 6.58 -12.67
C TRP A 69 0.00 7.64 -13.40
N ASP A 70 0.60 7.29 -14.55
CA ASP A 70 1.43 8.19 -15.35
C ASP A 70 0.63 9.32 -16.00
N GLY A 71 -0.67 9.12 -16.18
CA GLY A 71 -1.60 10.17 -16.56
C GLY A 71 -1.73 11.26 -15.49
N LEU A 72 -1.56 10.95 -14.21
CA LEU A 72 -1.73 11.92 -13.14
C LEU A 72 -0.57 12.94 -13.07
N PRO A 73 -0.87 14.23 -12.83
CA PRO A 73 0.15 15.24 -12.58
C PRO A 73 1.05 14.84 -11.40
N VAL A 74 2.33 15.20 -11.45
CA VAL A 74 3.33 14.84 -10.42
C VAL A 74 2.86 15.19 -9.00
N ARG A 75 2.20 16.33 -8.81
CA ARG A 75 1.68 16.73 -7.49
C ARG A 75 0.53 15.83 -7.03
N ALA A 76 -0.37 15.46 -7.93
CA ALA A 76 -1.47 14.55 -7.64
C ALA A 76 -0.93 13.16 -7.26
N ARG A 77 0.09 12.65 -7.98
CA ARG A 77 0.80 11.41 -7.65
C ARG A 77 1.42 11.45 -6.26
N SER A 78 2.19 12.48 -5.93
CA SER A 78 2.83 12.62 -4.60
C SER A 78 1.79 12.68 -3.48
N HIS A 79 0.72 13.46 -3.64
CA HIS A 79 -0.35 13.51 -2.65
C HIS A 79 -1.05 12.16 -2.49
N TYR A 80 -1.32 11.49 -3.62
CA TYR A 80 -1.98 10.19 -3.60
C TYR A 80 -1.11 9.13 -2.93
N LEU A 81 0.19 9.07 -3.23
CA LEU A 81 1.15 8.19 -2.56
C LEU A 81 1.13 8.39 -1.03
N HIS A 82 1.16 9.64 -0.54
CA HIS A 82 1.05 9.89 0.91
C HIS A 82 -0.26 9.38 1.50
N ARG A 83 -1.37 9.54 0.77
CA ARG A 83 -2.67 9.01 1.20
C ARG A 83 -2.62 7.48 1.27
N MET A 84 -2.05 6.81 0.26
CA MET A 84 -1.91 5.36 0.22
C MET A 84 -1.07 4.85 1.39
N VAL A 85 0.07 5.48 1.69
CA VAL A 85 0.88 5.13 2.88
C VAL A 85 0.10 5.33 4.18
N ILE A 86 -0.69 6.40 4.31
CA ILE A 86 -1.55 6.59 5.49
C ILE A 86 -2.60 5.48 5.59
N ASP A 87 -3.27 5.16 4.48
CA ASP A 87 -4.30 4.11 4.42
C ASP A 87 -3.73 2.73 4.76
N GLU A 88 -2.57 2.40 4.19
CA GLU A 88 -1.85 1.15 4.40
C GLU A 88 -1.42 0.98 5.87
N ILE A 89 -0.76 1.99 6.46
CA ILE A 89 -0.31 1.96 7.85
C ILE A 89 -1.51 1.96 8.82
N GLN A 90 -2.58 2.68 8.51
CA GLN A 90 -3.77 2.68 9.34
C GLN A 90 -4.42 1.29 9.33
N ALA A 91 -4.62 0.70 8.15
CA ALA A 91 -5.26 -0.61 8.01
C ALA A 91 -4.43 -1.73 8.66
N THR A 92 -3.11 -1.77 8.44
CA THR A 92 -2.24 -2.79 9.05
C THR A 92 -2.23 -2.70 10.59
N ASN A 93 -2.29 -1.49 11.15
CA ASN A 93 -2.37 -1.29 12.59
C ASN A 93 -3.75 -1.68 13.14
N GLU A 94 -4.84 -1.35 12.44
CA GLU A 94 -6.21 -1.69 12.84
C GLU A 94 -6.45 -3.21 12.86
N ILE A 95 -5.84 -3.95 11.91
CA ILE A 95 -5.87 -5.42 11.90
C ILE A 95 -5.33 -5.97 13.23
N GLU A 96 -4.21 -5.42 13.73
CA GLU A 96 -3.56 -5.79 15.01
C GLU A 96 -4.09 -5.03 16.24
N GLN A 97 -5.20 -4.30 16.13
CA GLN A 97 -5.76 -3.50 17.23
C GLN A 97 -4.80 -2.42 17.79
N VAL A 98 -3.82 -1.98 17.00
CA VAL A 98 -2.90 -0.91 17.35
C VAL A 98 -3.55 0.44 17.01
N ARG A 99 -3.82 1.25 18.03
CA ARG A 99 -4.43 2.57 17.83
C ARG A 99 -3.48 3.47 17.03
N SER A 100 -3.90 3.88 15.84
CA SER A 100 -3.23 4.90 15.03
C SER A 100 -4.27 5.84 14.40
N THR A 101 -3.98 7.14 14.35
CA THR A 101 -4.85 8.12 13.68
C THR A 101 -4.20 8.63 12.40
N ARG A 102 -5.01 8.96 11.39
CA ARG A 102 -4.53 9.59 10.13
C ARG A 102 -3.70 10.85 10.39
N LYS A 103 -4.04 11.61 11.44
CA LYS A 103 -3.31 12.81 11.84
C LYS A 103 -1.90 12.46 12.33
N GLU A 104 -1.76 11.44 13.18
CA GLU A 104 -0.44 10.99 13.68
C GLU A 104 0.45 10.52 12.52
N ILE A 105 -0.07 9.69 11.62
CA ILE A 105 0.68 9.19 10.46
C ILE A 105 1.05 10.35 9.51
N SER A 106 0.12 11.27 9.26
CA SER A 106 0.40 12.48 8.45
C SER A 106 1.46 13.40 9.09
N GLU A 107 1.53 13.47 10.41
CA GLU A 107 2.60 14.19 11.11
C GLU A 107 3.94 13.46 10.99
N ALA A 108 3.95 12.12 11.08
CA ALA A 108 5.14 11.30 10.86
C ALA A 108 5.70 11.48 9.43
N ILE A 109 4.85 11.49 8.39
CA ILE A 109 5.27 11.79 7.01
C ILE A 109 5.99 13.14 6.92
N LYS A 110 5.46 14.18 7.57
CA LYS A 110 6.09 15.51 7.55
C LYS A 110 7.47 15.52 8.21
N VAL A 111 7.67 14.72 9.26
CA VAL A 111 8.96 14.58 9.94
C VAL A 111 9.95 13.90 8.99
N VAL A 112 9.58 12.76 8.41
CA VAL A 112 10.42 12.01 7.45
C VAL A 112 10.84 12.90 6.27
N GLN A 113 9.90 13.65 5.69
CA GLN A 113 10.19 14.55 4.55
C GLN A 113 11.02 15.78 4.91
N SER A 114 11.07 16.16 6.19
CA SER A 114 11.85 17.32 6.62
C SER A 114 13.33 17.02 6.84
N GLU A 115 13.75 15.75 6.70
CA GLU A 115 15.09 15.23 7.00
C GLU A 115 15.61 15.66 8.39
N GLN A 116 14.70 16.07 9.28
CA GLN A 116 15.05 16.31 10.67
C GLN A 116 15.40 14.96 11.31
N PRO A 117 16.27 14.94 12.33
CA PRO A 117 16.46 13.75 13.14
C PRO A 117 15.09 13.20 13.47
N LEU A 118 14.84 11.92 13.16
CA LEU A 118 13.61 11.24 13.51
C LEU A 118 13.51 11.36 15.03
N ALA A 119 12.82 12.38 15.50
CA ALA A 119 12.44 12.50 16.90
C ALA A 119 11.71 11.20 17.26
N ASN A 120 11.49 10.91 18.54
CA ASN A 120 10.68 9.76 19.00
C ASN A 120 9.19 9.89 18.61
N LYS A 121 8.89 10.38 17.40
CA LYS A 121 7.59 10.45 16.80
C LYS A 121 7.20 9.04 16.42
N ARG A 122 6.17 8.57 17.11
CA ARG A 122 5.48 7.31 16.85
C ARG A 122 5.24 7.10 15.34
N PHE A 123 5.51 5.89 14.85
CA PHE A 123 5.39 5.47 13.44
C PHE A 123 6.34 6.12 12.43
N ALA A 124 7.28 6.98 12.82
CA ALA A 124 8.12 7.68 11.84
C ALA A 124 8.98 6.73 10.98
N GLU A 125 9.52 5.67 11.59
CA GLU A 125 10.29 4.66 10.85
C GLU A 125 9.43 3.79 9.95
N MET A 126 8.29 3.31 10.47
CA MET A 126 7.33 2.57 9.67
C MET A 126 6.89 3.40 8.45
N VAL A 127 6.63 4.69 8.63
CA VAL A 127 6.32 5.61 7.53
C VAL A 127 7.49 5.72 6.54
N ARG A 128 8.73 5.85 7.02
CA ARG A 128 9.91 5.90 6.17
C ARG A 128 10.02 4.63 5.32
N LEU A 129 9.90 3.46 5.95
CA LEU A 129 9.91 2.16 5.28
C LEU A 129 8.87 2.07 4.16
N TYR A 130 7.61 2.43 4.42
CA TYR A 130 6.55 2.39 3.40
C TYR A 130 6.73 3.44 2.30
N LEU A 131 7.30 4.61 2.60
CA LEU A 131 7.65 5.62 1.59
C LEU A 131 8.83 5.20 0.72
N ASP A 132 9.72 4.35 1.26
CA ASP A 132 10.89 3.84 0.55
C ASP A 132 10.54 2.68 -0.40
N ILE A 133 9.38 2.03 -0.25
CA ILE A 133 8.92 0.98 -1.18
C ILE A 133 8.91 1.53 -2.61
N GLY A 134 9.69 0.90 -3.49
CA GLY A 134 9.84 1.32 -4.89
C GLY A 134 11.02 2.25 -5.18
N ASN A 135 11.75 2.69 -4.15
CA ASN A 135 13.05 3.35 -4.33
C ASN A 135 14.14 2.29 -4.50
N ASP A 136 15.22 2.64 -5.22
CA ASP A 136 16.37 1.74 -5.49
C ASP A 136 17.05 1.20 -4.21
N GLN A 137 16.76 1.78 -3.04
CA GLN A 137 17.32 1.39 -1.75
C GLN A 137 16.44 0.38 -0.98
N ALA A 138 15.19 0.16 -1.39
CA ALA A 138 14.27 -0.75 -0.73
C ALA A 138 14.41 -2.16 -1.29
N GLU A 139 15.37 -2.91 -0.78
CA GLU A 139 15.57 -4.32 -1.11
C GLU A 139 14.91 -5.24 -0.07
N SER A 140 14.44 -6.41 -0.53
CA SER A 140 13.97 -7.45 0.40
C SER A 140 15.12 -7.87 1.32
N PRO A 141 14.83 -8.27 2.57
CA PRO A 141 15.83 -8.81 3.49
C PRO A 141 16.69 -9.90 2.83
N GLN A 142 18.00 -9.87 3.05
CA GLN A 142 18.92 -10.87 2.51
C GLN A 142 19.43 -11.83 3.58
N THR A 143 19.33 -11.42 4.85
CA THR A 143 19.79 -12.14 6.02
C THR A 143 18.74 -12.11 7.14
N LEU A 144 18.91 -12.99 8.14
CA LEU A 144 18.06 -12.97 9.34
C LEU A 144 18.22 -11.68 10.15
N ASP A 145 19.41 -11.06 10.09
CA ASP A 145 19.67 -9.77 10.73
C ASP A 145 18.89 -8.64 10.03
N ASP A 146 18.70 -8.71 8.71
CA ASP A 146 17.87 -7.75 7.98
C ASP A 146 16.38 -7.90 8.36
N ILE A 147 15.88 -9.13 8.50
CA ILE A 147 14.51 -9.38 9.00
C ILE A 147 14.35 -8.76 10.39
N ARG A 148 15.34 -8.93 11.26
CA ARG A 148 15.34 -8.33 12.59
C ARG A 148 15.34 -6.80 12.53
N ALA A 149 16.17 -6.20 11.66
CA ALA A 149 16.23 -4.76 11.48
C ALA A 149 14.90 -4.18 10.99
N VAL A 150 14.25 -4.85 10.03
CA VAL A 150 12.90 -4.47 9.55
C VAL A 150 11.89 -4.53 10.70
N TYR A 151 11.92 -5.58 11.52
CA TYR A 151 11.05 -5.67 12.69
C TYR A 151 11.26 -4.50 13.67
N ASP A 152 12.51 -4.20 14.03
CA ASP A 152 12.86 -3.12 14.96
C ASP A 152 12.45 -1.73 14.43
N GLU A 153 12.40 -1.56 13.10
CA GLU A 153 11.93 -0.34 12.45
C GLU A 153 10.40 -0.25 12.40
N VAL A 154 9.72 -1.33 11.99
CA VAL A 154 8.26 -1.39 11.94
C VAL A 154 7.64 -1.18 13.32
N THR A 155 8.26 -1.71 14.37
CA THR A 155 7.70 -1.70 15.73
C THR A 155 8.36 -0.69 16.67
N ARG A 156 9.18 0.23 16.15
CA ARG A 156 9.95 1.19 16.95
C ARG A 156 9.09 1.99 17.93
N GLY A 157 9.32 1.77 19.22
CA GLY A 157 8.62 2.45 20.32
C GLY A 157 7.20 1.94 20.60
N GLU A 158 6.79 0.84 19.96
CA GLU A 158 5.45 0.24 20.12
C GLU A 158 5.46 -1.06 20.93
N ILE A 159 6.62 -1.70 21.07
CA ILE A 159 6.77 -2.97 21.79
C ILE A 159 6.99 -2.72 23.28
N ARG A 160 6.28 -3.46 24.13
CA ARG A 160 6.48 -3.42 25.59
C ARG A 160 7.80 -4.12 25.94
N ASP A 161 8.50 -3.67 26.98
CA ASP A 161 9.78 -4.26 27.39
C ASP A 161 9.70 -5.78 27.62
N GLU A 162 8.55 -6.28 28.08
CA GLU A 162 8.28 -7.71 28.30
C GLU A 162 8.04 -8.52 27.01
N ASP A 163 7.68 -7.87 25.90
CA ASP A 163 7.49 -8.49 24.59
C ASP A 163 8.72 -8.30 23.68
N ALA A 164 9.80 -7.70 24.19
CA ALA A 164 11.05 -7.60 23.46
C ALA A 164 11.62 -9.01 23.22
N PRO A 165 12.13 -9.32 22.02
CA PRO A 165 12.70 -10.65 21.78
C PRO A 165 13.94 -10.89 22.65
N ASP A 166 13.98 -12.06 23.27
CA ASP A 166 14.93 -12.48 24.31
C ASP A 166 16.01 -13.46 23.82
N GLY A 167 15.96 -13.85 22.54
CA GLY A 167 16.95 -14.68 21.88
C GLY A 167 18.06 -13.89 21.21
N LYS A 168 18.82 -14.56 20.33
CA LYS A 168 19.88 -13.92 19.55
C LYS A 168 19.30 -12.87 18.59
N ARG A 169 18.18 -13.19 17.94
CA ARG A 169 17.45 -12.30 17.02
C ARG A 169 15.96 -12.37 17.27
N PHE A 170 15.45 -13.55 17.60
CA PHE A 170 14.03 -13.84 17.69
C PHE A 170 13.67 -14.23 19.12
N ARG A 171 12.40 -14.55 19.37
CA ARG A 171 11.98 -15.04 20.68
C ARG A 171 12.52 -16.44 20.98
N GLN A 172 12.74 -16.73 22.25
CA GLN A 172 13.04 -18.07 22.76
C GLN A 172 11.79 -18.79 23.28
N GLY A 173 10.83 -18.03 23.80
CA GLY A 173 9.61 -18.54 24.42
C GLY A 173 8.47 -18.77 23.43
N PRO A 174 7.44 -19.55 23.85
CA PRO A 174 6.27 -19.83 23.03
C PRO A 174 5.35 -18.62 22.87
N VAL A 175 4.65 -18.58 21.74
CA VAL A 175 3.54 -17.67 21.45
C VAL A 175 2.47 -18.46 20.71
N SER A 176 1.22 -18.17 21.06
CA SER A 176 0.05 -18.78 20.46
C SER A 176 -0.83 -17.70 19.87
N ILE A 177 -1.23 -17.89 18.62
CA ILE A 177 -2.25 -17.08 17.96
C ILE A 177 -3.61 -17.62 18.40
N THR A 178 -4.46 -16.74 18.92
CA THR A 178 -5.78 -17.13 19.44
C THR A 178 -6.90 -16.51 18.61
N SER A 179 -7.97 -17.26 18.41
CA SER A 179 -9.24 -16.75 17.90
C SER A 179 -10.27 -16.89 19.03
N GLY A 180 -10.47 -15.80 19.78
CA GLY A 180 -11.24 -15.84 21.02
C GLY A 180 -10.53 -16.63 22.11
N ILE A 181 -11.00 -17.83 22.42
CA ILE A 181 -10.45 -18.71 23.49
C ILE A 181 -9.64 -19.88 22.91
N GLU A 182 -9.80 -20.17 21.61
CA GLU A 182 -9.13 -21.29 20.96
C GLU A 182 -7.74 -20.87 20.46
N VAL A 183 -6.72 -21.65 20.80
CA VAL A 183 -5.39 -21.53 20.19
C VAL A 183 -5.50 -22.08 18.77
N VAL A 184 -5.37 -21.20 17.79
CA VAL A 184 -5.45 -21.55 16.37
C VAL A 184 -4.09 -22.06 15.88
N HIS A 185 -3.01 -21.44 16.36
CA HIS A 185 -1.65 -21.79 15.96
C HIS A 185 -0.67 -21.51 17.09
N THR A 186 0.41 -22.28 17.15
CA THR A 186 1.55 -22.02 18.04
C THR A 186 2.79 -21.82 17.19
N GLY A 187 3.43 -20.65 17.35
CA GLY A 187 4.59 -20.29 16.56
C GLY A 187 5.75 -21.28 16.72
N VAL A 188 6.64 -21.33 15.72
CA VAL A 188 7.75 -22.28 15.66
C VAL A 188 8.70 -22.11 16.84
N LEU A 189 9.22 -23.23 17.34
CA LEU A 189 10.16 -23.32 18.46
C LEU A 189 11.12 -24.50 18.24
N PRO A 190 12.37 -24.43 18.77
CA PRO A 190 13.01 -23.28 19.44
C PRO A 190 13.50 -22.21 18.44
N GLU A 191 14.22 -21.19 18.90
CA GLU A 191 14.79 -20.12 18.04
C GLU A 191 15.59 -20.67 16.83
N SER A 192 16.29 -21.80 16.98
CA SER A 192 17.01 -22.40 15.83
C SER A 192 16.06 -22.87 14.71
N ALA A 193 14.86 -23.34 15.06
CA ALA A 193 13.85 -23.70 14.05
C ALA A 193 13.20 -22.46 13.42
N ILE A 194 13.15 -21.33 14.14
CA ILE A 194 12.79 -20.03 13.57
C ILE A 194 13.86 -19.61 12.55
N ASP A 195 15.15 -19.71 12.91
CA ASP A 195 16.26 -19.44 11.99
C ASP A 195 16.17 -20.29 10.72
N ASP A 196 15.88 -21.60 10.84
CA ASP A 196 15.74 -22.51 9.70
C ASP A 196 14.56 -22.12 8.79
N ALA A 197 13.39 -21.86 9.37
CA ALA A 197 12.18 -21.48 8.61
C ALA A 197 12.35 -20.13 7.89
N LEU A 198 12.95 -19.13 8.54
CA LEU A 198 13.21 -17.84 7.91
C LEU A 198 14.37 -17.91 6.90
N THR A 199 15.33 -18.81 7.07
CA THR A 199 16.35 -19.09 6.05
C THR A 199 15.73 -19.71 4.81
N LEU A 200 14.75 -20.61 4.96
CA LEU A 200 13.94 -21.11 3.85
C LEU A 200 13.14 -19.98 3.18
N MET A 201 12.51 -19.10 3.95
CA MET A 201 11.80 -17.93 3.41
C MET A 201 12.71 -17.08 2.51
N LEU A 202 13.93 -16.81 2.96
CA LEU A 202 14.93 -16.04 2.20
C LEU A 202 15.43 -16.78 0.96
N SER A 203 15.66 -18.09 1.06
CA SER A 203 16.17 -18.89 -0.07
C SER A 203 15.12 -19.11 -1.15
N GLN A 204 13.87 -19.40 -0.78
CA GLN A 204 12.78 -19.59 -1.75
C GLN A 204 12.45 -18.28 -2.47
N GLY A 205 12.64 -17.12 -1.84
CA GLY A 205 12.48 -15.80 -2.48
C GLY A 205 13.39 -15.60 -3.70
N ARG A 206 14.47 -16.38 -3.82
CA ARG A 206 15.47 -16.34 -4.90
C ARG A 206 15.33 -17.49 -5.90
N ASP A 207 14.37 -18.38 -5.73
CA ASP A 207 14.15 -19.51 -6.62
C ASP A 207 13.40 -19.09 -7.89
N ASP A 208 14.14 -18.81 -8.97
CA ASP A 208 13.60 -18.36 -10.25
C ASP A 208 12.78 -19.42 -11.01
N SER A 209 12.66 -20.65 -10.48
CA SER A 209 11.71 -21.64 -11.00
C SER A 209 10.27 -21.39 -10.56
N ILE A 210 10.05 -20.58 -9.51
CA ILE A 210 8.74 -20.24 -8.95
C ILE A 210 8.36 -18.81 -9.37
N PRO A 211 7.13 -18.55 -9.85
CA PRO A 211 6.70 -17.19 -10.18
C PRO A 211 6.85 -16.24 -8.99
N ARG A 212 7.43 -15.05 -9.20
CA ARG A 212 7.77 -14.11 -8.12
C ARG A 212 6.60 -13.76 -7.21
N LEU A 213 5.40 -13.61 -7.77
CA LEU A 213 4.17 -13.33 -7.02
C LEU A 213 3.84 -14.46 -6.04
N ILE A 214 4.06 -15.72 -6.45
CA ILE A 214 3.90 -16.88 -5.56
C ILE A 214 4.96 -16.84 -4.46
N ARG A 215 6.23 -16.53 -4.79
CA ARG A 215 7.32 -16.44 -3.81
C ARG A 215 7.03 -15.40 -2.72
N ALA A 216 6.51 -14.23 -3.09
CA ALA A 216 6.12 -13.17 -2.15
C ALA A 216 5.00 -13.62 -1.20
N VAL A 217 3.95 -14.25 -1.73
CA VAL A 217 2.80 -14.72 -0.94
C VAL A 217 3.18 -15.90 -0.04
N VAL A 218 4.04 -16.81 -0.53
CA VAL A 218 4.62 -17.90 0.29
C VAL A 218 5.54 -17.33 1.37
N ALA A 219 6.37 -16.34 1.07
CA ALA A 219 7.24 -15.70 2.05
C ALA A 219 6.43 -15.13 3.21
N HIS A 220 5.31 -14.46 2.90
CA HIS A 220 4.37 -13.96 3.90
C HIS A 220 3.79 -15.09 4.76
N PHE A 221 3.40 -16.22 4.15
CA PHE A 221 2.93 -17.37 4.91
C PHE A 221 4.00 -17.90 5.87
N VAL A 222 5.21 -18.13 5.36
CA VAL A 222 6.32 -18.68 6.16
C VAL A 222 6.63 -17.75 7.33
N PHE A 223 6.64 -16.44 7.13
CA PHE A 223 6.87 -15.48 8.21
C PHE A 223 5.78 -15.54 9.29
N GLU A 224 4.50 -15.44 8.91
CA GLU A 224 3.38 -15.42 9.85
C GLU A 224 3.23 -16.76 10.59
N TYR A 225 3.42 -17.88 9.88
CA TYR A 225 3.41 -19.23 10.46
C TYR A 225 4.60 -19.43 11.42
N THR A 226 5.79 -18.96 11.06
CA THR A 226 6.96 -19.03 11.95
C THR A 226 6.73 -18.21 13.22
N HIS A 227 6.09 -17.04 13.05
CA HIS A 227 5.75 -16.11 14.11
C HIS A 227 6.98 -15.76 15.00
N PRO A 228 8.03 -15.14 14.44
CA PRO A 228 9.34 -15.05 15.08
C PRO A 228 9.43 -14.14 16.33
N PHE A 229 8.46 -13.27 16.55
CA PHE A 229 8.47 -12.28 17.64
C PHE A 229 7.31 -12.50 18.62
N TYR A 230 7.37 -11.91 19.83
CA TYR A 230 6.27 -11.99 20.80
C TYR A 230 5.07 -11.09 20.43
N ASP A 231 5.34 -9.95 19.80
CA ASP A 231 4.34 -9.03 19.24
C ASP A 231 4.91 -8.44 17.94
N GLY A 232 4.06 -7.84 17.10
CA GLY A 232 4.46 -7.12 15.89
C GLY A 232 4.54 -7.95 14.62
N ASN A 233 4.38 -9.28 14.70
CA ASN A 233 4.48 -10.19 13.56
C ASN A 233 3.57 -9.76 12.40
N GLY A 234 2.27 -9.58 12.61
CA GLY A 234 1.34 -9.22 11.53
C GLY A 234 1.71 -7.91 10.81
N ARG A 235 2.18 -6.90 11.55
CA ARG A 235 2.63 -5.61 10.96
C ARG A 235 3.89 -5.81 10.13
N THR A 236 4.87 -6.54 10.67
CA THR A 236 6.13 -6.84 9.98
C THR A 236 5.91 -7.72 8.76
N GLY A 237 5.09 -8.76 8.85
CA GLY A 237 4.81 -9.68 7.76
C GLY A 237 4.04 -9.01 6.62
N ARG A 238 3.09 -8.11 6.91
CA ARG A 238 2.42 -7.31 5.87
C ARG A 238 3.34 -6.28 5.23
N TYR A 239 4.24 -5.66 5.99
CA TYR A 239 5.27 -4.79 5.40
C TYR A 239 6.20 -5.59 4.47
N LEU A 240 6.68 -6.76 4.90
CA LEU A 240 7.53 -7.64 4.07
C LEU A 240 6.78 -8.09 2.81
N LEU A 241 5.49 -8.43 2.91
CA LEU A 241 4.67 -8.73 1.74
C LEU A 241 4.57 -7.52 0.79
N ALA A 242 4.32 -6.32 1.31
CA ALA A 242 4.26 -5.11 0.50
C ALA A 242 5.60 -4.79 -0.20
N LEU A 243 6.71 -5.03 0.49
CA LEU A 243 8.07 -4.87 -0.03
C LEU A 243 8.36 -5.86 -1.16
N ASP A 244 8.08 -7.15 -0.95
CA ASP A 244 8.29 -8.21 -1.94
C ASP A 244 7.37 -8.02 -3.17
N LEU A 245 6.12 -7.62 -2.95
CA LEU A 245 5.20 -7.29 -4.03
C LEU A 245 5.66 -6.05 -4.81
N GLY A 246 6.26 -5.06 -4.16
CA GLY A 246 6.80 -3.86 -4.81
C GLY A 246 7.97 -4.13 -5.76
N GLN A 247 8.54 -5.34 -5.75
CA GLN A 247 9.56 -5.79 -6.72
C GLN A 247 8.97 -6.50 -7.95
N VAL A 248 7.67 -6.80 -7.94
CA VAL A 248 6.96 -7.53 -9.00
C VAL A 248 5.87 -6.67 -9.62
N LEU A 249 5.20 -5.87 -8.80
CA LEU A 249 4.15 -4.94 -9.12
C LEU A 249 4.66 -3.52 -8.95
N ALA A 250 3.95 -2.55 -9.52
CA ALA A 250 4.24 -1.16 -9.28
C ALA A 250 4.16 -0.83 -7.77
N PRO A 251 5.05 0.01 -7.22
CA PRO A 251 5.13 0.25 -5.78
C PRO A 251 3.82 0.71 -5.14
N TYR A 252 3.03 1.54 -5.83
CA TYR A 252 1.72 1.95 -5.35
C TYR A 252 0.69 0.80 -5.32
N ALA A 253 0.83 -0.24 -6.15
CA ALA A 253 -0.05 -1.40 -6.10
C ALA A 253 0.12 -2.20 -4.81
N SER A 254 1.35 -2.28 -4.26
CA SER A 254 1.58 -2.96 -2.99
C SER A 254 1.10 -2.15 -1.78
N LEU A 255 1.07 -0.82 -1.88
CA LEU A 255 0.53 0.10 -0.86
C LEU A 255 -1.00 0.16 -0.77
N ALA A 256 -1.72 -0.63 -1.59
CA ALA A 256 -3.18 -0.73 -1.54
C ALA A 256 -3.67 -2.03 -0.86
N LEU A 257 -2.76 -2.86 -0.37
CA LEU A 257 -3.05 -4.22 0.05
C LEU A 257 -3.73 -4.29 1.42
N SER A 258 -3.17 -3.65 2.45
CA SER A 258 -3.67 -3.84 3.83
C SER A 258 -5.10 -3.33 4.01
N ALA A 259 -5.51 -2.29 3.28
CA ALA A 259 -6.90 -1.83 3.28
C ALA A 259 -7.86 -2.92 2.74
N THR A 260 -7.47 -3.61 1.67
CA THR A 260 -8.26 -4.72 1.11
C THR A 260 -8.23 -5.95 2.00
N VAL A 261 -7.11 -6.22 2.67
CA VAL A 261 -7.00 -7.26 3.71
C VAL A 261 -7.92 -6.96 4.89
N ALA A 262 -7.98 -5.71 5.34
CA ALA A 262 -8.85 -5.29 6.44
C ALA A 262 -10.34 -5.52 6.11
N ASP A 263 -10.77 -5.18 4.89
CA ASP A 263 -12.13 -5.44 4.42
C ASP A 263 -12.42 -6.96 4.27
N ASN A 264 -11.38 -7.75 4.04
CA ASN A 264 -11.44 -9.21 3.87
C ASN A 264 -10.87 -9.97 5.08
N LYS A 265 -10.90 -9.38 6.28
CA LYS A 265 -10.21 -9.91 7.49
C LYS A 265 -10.50 -11.39 7.75
N ASP A 266 -11.78 -11.77 7.70
CA ASP A 266 -12.21 -13.16 7.93
C ASP A 266 -11.69 -14.12 6.86
N ARG A 267 -11.60 -13.67 5.61
CA ARG A 267 -11.04 -14.46 4.52
C ARG A 267 -9.53 -14.63 4.70
N TYR A 268 -8.83 -13.56 5.00
CA TYR A 268 -7.39 -13.56 5.25
C TYR A 268 -7.00 -14.53 6.37
N TYR A 269 -7.63 -14.44 7.55
CA TYR A 269 -7.32 -15.37 8.65
C TYR A 269 -7.78 -16.81 8.38
N ARG A 270 -8.88 -17.02 7.63
CA ARG A 270 -9.28 -18.36 7.22
C ARG A 270 -8.26 -19.00 6.29
N ALA A 271 -7.63 -18.24 5.39
CA ALA A 271 -6.59 -18.77 4.51
C ALA A 271 -5.42 -19.37 5.31
N PHE A 272 -4.99 -18.70 6.39
CA PHE A 272 -4.00 -19.26 7.34
C PHE A 272 -4.53 -20.49 8.07
N SER A 273 -5.71 -20.38 8.70
CA SER A 273 -6.28 -21.46 9.49
C SER A 273 -6.53 -22.74 8.67
N ASP A 274 -6.94 -22.61 7.42
CA ASP A 274 -7.12 -23.74 6.51
C ASP A 274 -5.77 -24.36 6.09
N ALA A 275 -4.75 -23.54 5.83
CA ALA A 275 -3.41 -24.03 5.51
C ALA A 275 -2.75 -24.77 6.68
N GLU A 276 -2.90 -24.23 7.90
CA GLU A 276 -2.34 -24.75 9.15
C GLU A 276 -3.10 -25.98 9.67
N ASN A 277 -4.32 -26.23 9.18
CA ASN A 277 -5.14 -27.33 9.67
C ASN A 277 -4.43 -28.68 9.43
N PRO A 278 -4.29 -29.55 10.45
CA PRO A 278 -3.64 -30.85 10.27
C PRO A 278 -4.28 -31.73 9.19
N LEU A 279 -5.59 -31.62 8.97
CA LEU A 279 -6.29 -32.36 7.91
C LEU A 279 -6.03 -31.79 6.50
N ASN A 280 -5.46 -30.58 6.40
CA ASN A 280 -5.03 -29.99 5.14
C ASN A 280 -3.60 -30.39 4.74
N ARG A 281 -2.84 -31.01 5.65
CA ARG A 281 -1.58 -31.71 5.38
C ARG A 281 -0.53 -30.90 4.61
N GLY A 282 -0.41 -29.62 4.94
CA GLY A 282 0.59 -28.71 4.37
C GLY A 282 0.31 -28.25 2.93
N ASP A 283 -0.90 -28.44 2.40
CA ASP A 283 -1.31 -27.95 1.08
C ASP A 283 -1.60 -26.44 1.11
N LEU A 284 -0.66 -25.63 0.63
CA LEU A 284 -0.76 -24.17 0.54
C LEU A 284 -1.58 -23.66 -0.63
N THR A 285 -2.02 -24.52 -1.55
CA THR A 285 -2.75 -24.10 -2.75
C THR A 285 -3.99 -23.24 -2.44
N PRO A 286 -4.85 -23.58 -1.44
CA PRO A 286 -5.99 -22.75 -1.07
C PRO A 286 -5.58 -21.37 -0.56
N TYR A 287 -4.54 -21.29 0.28
CA TYR A 287 -4.00 -20.02 0.78
C TYR A 287 -3.50 -19.14 -0.37
N LEU A 288 -2.79 -19.72 -1.34
CA LEU A 288 -2.33 -18.98 -2.52
C LEU A 288 -3.52 -18.43 -3.32
N ILE A 289 -4.58 -19.23 -3.52
CA ILE A 289 -5.79 -18.78 -4.23
C ILE A 289 -6.41 -17.58 -3.49
N ASP A 290 -6.66 -17.70 -2.19
CA ASP A 290 -7.27 -16.64 -1.38
C ASP A 290 -6.44 -15.35 -1.38
N MET A 291 -5.13 -15.47 -1.20
CA MET A 291 -4.23 -14.31 -1.17
C MET A 291 -4.12 -13.64 -2.55
N LEU A 292 -4.01 -14.41 -3.63
CA LEU A 292 -4.01 -13.83 -4.98
C LEU A 292 -5.35 -13.18 -5.33
N GLU A 293 -6.48 -13.71 -4.86
CA GLU A 293 -7.77 -13.07 -5.06
C GLU A 293 -7.88 -11.74 -4.28
N ILE A 294 -7.35 -11.67 -3.05
CA ILE A 294 -7.23 -10.41 -2.30
C ILE A 294 -6.34 -9.40 -3.03
N ILE A 295 -5.20 -9.83 -3.57
CA ILE A 295 -4.28 -8.97 -4.34
C ILE A 295 -4.96 -8.47 -5.64
N ALA A 296 -5.66 -9.35 -6.36
CA ALA A 296 -6.39 -8.99 -7.57
C ALA A 296 -7.53 -8.00 -7.28
N GLU A 297 -8.21 -8.15 -6.14
CA GLU A 297 -9.21 -7.20 -5.66
C GLU A 297 -8.58 -5.83 -5.34
N ALA A 298 -7.45 -5.82 -4.63
CA ALA A 298 -6.73 -4.59 -4.29
C ALA A 298 -6.30 -3.82 -5.55
N GLN A 299 -5.71 -4.49 -6.53
CA GLN A 299 -5.36 -3.89 -7.82
C GLN A 299 -6.57 -3.39 -8.59
N HIS A 300 -7.68 -4.13 -8.59
CA HIS A 300 -8.89 -3.70 -9.28
C HIS A 300 -9.46 -2.42 -8.65
N ARG A 301 -9.54 -2.36 -7.32
CA ARG A 301 -9.98 -1.16 -6.58
C ARG A 301 -9.05 0.03 -6.84
N LEU A 302 -7.73 -0.20 -6.85
CA LEU A 302 -6.74 0.82 -7.18
C LEU A 302 -6.92 1.35 -8.61
N LEU A 303 -7.14 0.47 -9.58
CA LEU A 303 -7.39 0.85 -10.96
C LEU A 303 -8.63 1.76 -11.07
N LEU A 304 -9.73 1.41 -10.38
CA LEU A 304 -10.94 2.23 -10.38
C LEU A 304 -10.73 3.61 -9.75
N ASP A 305 -10.06 3.69 -8.58
CA ASP A 305 -9.77 4.97 -7.92
C ASP A 305 -8.82 5.84 -8.78
N LEU A 306 -7.83 5.24 -9.45
CA LEU A 306 -6.95 5.94 -10.37
C LEU A 306 -7.68 6.47 -11.61
N SER A 307 -8.52 5.64 -12.25
CA SER A 307 -9.32 6.08 -13.40
C SER A 307 -10.27 7.22 -13.03
N GLU A 308 -10.91 7.18 -11.85
CA GLU A 308 -11.76 8.29 -11.37
C GLU A 308 -10.95 9.58 -11.17
N ARG A 309 -9.76 9.48 -10.56
CA ARG A 309 -8.86 10.62 -10.38
C ARG A 309 -8.38 11.18 -11.71
N ARG A 310 -8.02 10.32 -12.66
CA ARG A 310 -7.57 10.71 -13.99
C ARG A 310 -8.68 11.44 -14.73
N GLN A 311 -9.90 10.93 -14.69
CA GLN A 311 -11.07 11.60 -15.27
C GLN A 311 -11.28 13.00 -14.68
N LYS A 312 -11.19 13.16 -13.36
CA LYS A 312 -11.28 14.49 -12.71
C LYS A 312 -10.19 15.46 -13.17
N ILE A 313 -8.97 14.97 -13.36
CA ILE A 313 -7.86 15.75 -13.91
C ILE A 313 -8.14 16.17 -15.35
N ASP A 314 -8.62 15.26 -16.19
CA ASP A 314 -8.83 15.51 -17.61
C ASP A 314 -9.98 16.50 -17.83
N ILE A 315 -11.07 16.37 -17.06
CA ILE A 315 -12.18 17.35 -17.05
C ILE A 315 -11.67 18.73 -16.63
N LEU A 316 -10.89 18.80 -15.53
CA LEU A 316 -10.31 20.06 -15.07
C LEU A 316 -9.36 20.66 -16.10
N ALA A 317 -8.51 19.85 -16.76
CA ALA A 317 -7.59 20.31 -17.78
C ALA A 317 -8.35 20.86 -19.00
N ALA A 318 -9.38 20.16 -19.47
CA ALA A 318 -10.25 20.62 -20.56
C ALA A 318 -10.94 21.95 -20.21
N ARG A 319 -11.46 22.07 -18.98
CA ARG A 319 -12.08 23.31 -18.50
C ARG A 319 -11.09 24.47 -18.47
N ILE A 320 -9.87 24.24 -17.97
CA ILE A 320 -8.82 25.27 -17.96
C ILE A 320 -8.46 25.68 -19.39
N GLY A 321 -8.37 24.75 -20.34
CA GLY A 321 -8.13 25.07 -21.75
C GLY A 321 -9.17 26.04 -22.31
N VAL A 322 -10.47 25.75 -22.10
CA VAL A 322 -11.57 26.64 -22.52
C VAL A 322 -11.43 28.04 -21.93
N LEU A 323 -11.05 28.15 -20.64
CA LEU A 323 -10.88 29.44 -19.98
C LEU A 323 -9.65 30.20 -20.49
N VAL A 324 -8.55 29.52 -20.76
CA VAL A 324 -7.31 30.15 -21.24
C VAL A 324 -7.45 30.64 -22.68
N ASP A 325 -8.19 29.91 -23.53
CA ASP A 325 -8.45 30.27 -24.93
C ASP A 325 -9.46 31.42 -25.08
N ASP A 326 -10.29 31.68 -24.06
CA ASP A 326 -11.21 32.82 -24.05
C ASP A 326 -10.45 34.13 -23.75
N GLU A 327 -10.28 34.97 -24.79
CA GLU A 327 -9.64 36.28 -24.65
C GLU A 327 -10.32 37.20 -23.62
N GLN A 328 -11.61 36.98 -23.32
CA GLN A 328 -12.36 37.73 -22.32
C GLN A 328 -12.21 37.17 -20.92
N PHE A 329 -11.68 35.97 -20.74
CA PHE A 329 -11.60 35.33 -19.43
C PHE A 329 -10.89 36.18 -18.36
N PRO A 330 -9.71 36.79 -18.61
CA PRO A 330 -9.12 37.71 -17.64
C PRO A 330 -10.04 38.90 -17.36
N LEU A 331 -10.62 39.51 -18.39
CA LEU A 331 -11.52 40.66 -18.27
C LEU A 331 -12.77 40.34 -17.44
N ASN A 332 -13.35 39.15 -17.63
CA ASN A 332 -14.51 38.64 -16.91
C ASN A 332 -14.23 38.38 -15.41
N LEU A 333 -12.96 38.21 -15.05
CA LEU A 333 -12.51 38.16 -13.66
C LEU A 333 -12.20 39.53 -13.06
N GLY A 334 -12.45 40.63 -13.79
CA GLY A 334 -12.08 41.99 -13.39
C GLY A 334 -10.59 42.27 -13.54
N LEU A 335 -9.91 41.52 -14.40
CA LEU A 335 -8.46 41.59 -14.63
C LEU A 335 -8.19 42.28 -15.97
N ASP A 336 -8.10 43.61 -15.96
CA ASP A 336 -7.90 44.43 -17.16
C ASP A 336 -6.53 44.19 -17.84
N ARG A 337 -6.44 44.23 -19.17
CA ARG A 337 -5.19 44.12 -19.94
C ARG A 337 -4.22 45.29 -19.68
N GLU A 338 -4.72 46.46 -19.26
CA GLU A 338 -3.90 47.64 -18.92
C GLU A 338 -3.28 47.57 -17.52
N SER A 339 -3.61 46.55 -16.73
CA SER A 339 -3.20 46.48 -15.33
C SER A 339 -1.73 46.02 -15.19
N THR A 340 -0.89 46.80 -14.50
CA THR A 340 0.53 46.47 -14.31
C THR A 340 0.75 45.54 -13.11
N PRO A 341 1.43 44.38 -13.25
CA PRO A 341 1.94 43.81 -14.51
C PRO A 341 0.83 43.06 -15.30
N PRO A 342 0.97 42.97 -16.64
CA PRO A 342 0.01 42.29 -17.50
C PRO A 342 -0.19 40.84 -17.06
N ILE A 343 -1.43 40.37 -17.22
CA ILE A 343 -1.83 39.03 -16.83
C ILE A 343 -1.63 38.09 -18.00
N ASP A 344 -0.97 36.99 -17.68
CA ASP A 344 -0.67 35.87 -18.56
C ASP A 344 -1.75 34.81 -18.29
N SER A 345 -2.61 34.55 -19.27
CA SER A 345 -3.71 33.59 -19.15
C SER A 345 -3.18 32.20 -18.84
N ASP A 346 -2.05 31.79 -19.42
CA ASP A 346 -1.43 30.49 -19.15
C ASP A 346 -0.99 30.39 -17.69
N ALA A 347 -0.39 31.47 -17.16
CA ALA A 347 0.00 31.52 -15.76
C ALA A 347 -1.20 31.42 -14.80
N ILE A 348 -2.34 32.06 -15.13
CA ILE A 348 -3.58 31.91 -14.35
C ILE A 348 -4.13 30.49 -14.50
N GLY A 349 -4.15 29.94 -15.70
CA GLY A 349 -4.56 28.57 -15.98
C GLY A 349 -3.79 27.56 -15.13
N HIS A 350 -2.46 27.68 -15.08
CA HIS A 350 -1.60 26.84 -14.24
C HIS A 350 -1.91 26.97 -12.74
N VAL A 351 -2.18 28.19 -12.25
CA VAL A 351 -2.57 28.43 -10.85
C VAL A 351 -3.92 27.77 -10.55
N LEU A 352 -4.94 28.02 -11.38
CA LEU A 352 -6.28 27.49 -11.20
C LEU A 352 -6.32 25.98 -11.36
N PHE A 353 -5.58 25.42 -12.32
CA PHE A 353 -5.38 23.98 -12.47
C PHE A 353 -4.76 23.37 -11.20
N THR A 354 -3.76 24.02 -10.62
CA THR A 354 -3.11 23.55 -9.38
C THR A 354 -4.04 23.65 -8.17
N LEU A 355 -4.83 24.71 -8.07
CA LEU A 355 -5.81 24.87 -6.99
C LEU A 355 -7.02 23.94 -7.15
N GLY A 356 -7.43 23.64 -8.39
CA GLY A 356 -8.45 22.64 -8.70
C GLY A 356 -8.01 21.23 -8.35
N GLN A 357 -6.76 20.87 -8.66
CA GLN A 357 -6.15 19.62 -8.17
C GLN A 357 -6.20 19.53 -6.63
N ALA A 358 -5.80 20.61 -5.94
CA ALA A 358 -5.86 20.65 -4.48
C ALA A 358 -7.29 20.56 -3.96
N HIS A 359 -8.28 21.13 -4.66
CA HIS A 359 -9.68 20.99 -4.30
C HIS A 359 -10.14 19.52 -4.30
N TYR A 360 -9.78 18.76 -5.34
CA TYR A 360 -10.14 17.35 -5.43
C TYR A 360 -9.36 16.46 -4.47
N PHE A 361 -8.07 16.72 -4.28
CA PHE A 361 -7.19 15.73 -3.67
C PHE A 361 -6.63 16.14 -2.31
N ASP A 362 -6.35 17.42 -2.06
CA ASP A 362 -5.76 17.86 -0.79
C ASP A 362 -6.82 17.95 0.33
N ALA A 363 -6.52 17.35 1.49
CA ALA A 363 -7.41 17.42 2.67
C ALA A 363 -7.74 18.86 3.13
N ASN A 364 -6.78 19.79 3.00
CA ASN A 364 -6.99 21.22 3.34
C ASN A 364 -7.37 22.08 2.13
N ARG A 365 -7.41 21.49 0.93
CA ARG A 365 -7.68 22.15 -0.36
C ARG A 365 -6.80 23.38 -0.64
N ALA A 366 -5.64 23.49 0.01
CA ALA A 366 -4.86 24.72 0.08
C ALA A 366 -3.40 24.53 -0.32
N VAL A 367 -2.91 25.37 -1.25
CA VAL A 367 -1.58 25.29 -1.85
C VAL A 367 -0.69 26.42 -1.38
N LYS A 368 0.59 26.13 -1.12
CA LYS A 368 1.61 27.13 -0.72
C LYS A 368 1.98 28.03 -1.90
N LEU A 369 2.29 29.30 -1.61
CA LEU A 369 2.78 30.28 -2.60
C LEU A 369 3.95 29.73 -3.44
N ASN A 370 4.98 29.19 -2.80
CA ASN A 370 6.17 28.72 -3.52
C ASN A 370 5.83 27.64 -4.53
N THR A 371 4.87 26.76 -4.21
CA THR A 371 4.50 25.72 -5.15
C THR A 371 3.68 26.23 -6.33
N LEU A 372 2.83 27.24 -6.12
CA LEU A 372 2.20 27.94 -7.25
C LEU A 372 3.23 28.65 -8.12
N ALA A 373 4.31 29.17 -7.53
CA ALA A 373 5.38 29.83 -8.26
C ALA A 373 6.19 28.84 -9.12
N GLU A 374 6.51 27.68 -8.55
CA GLU A 374 7.19 26.57 -9.22
C GLU A 374 6.40 26.06 -10.44
N VAL A 375 5.09 25.81 -10.31
CA VAL A 375 4.26 25.32 -11.43
C VAL A 375 4.13 26.35 -12.56
N VAL A 376 4.15 27.65 -12.22
CA VAL A 376 4.17 28.73 -13.22
C VAL A 376 5.57 28.93 -13.82
N GLY A 377 6.63 28.36 -13.23
CA GLY A 377 8.01 28.57 -13.67
C GLY A 377 8.51 30.00 -13.42
N ARG A 378 8.01 30.66 -12.36
CA ARG A 378 8.30 32.07 -12.05
C ARG A 378 8.56 32.26 -10.55
N SER A 379 9.08 33.43 -10.16
CA SER A 379 9.36 33.73 -8.76
C SER A 379 8.09 33.99 -7.94
N SER A 380 8.14 33.75 -6.64
CA SER A 380 7.05 34.10 -5.71
C SER A 380 6.69 35.60 -5.76
N GLN A 381 7.65 36.47 -6.07
CA GLN A 381 7.41 37.91 -6.26
C GLN A 381 6.60 38.20 -7.53
N PHE A 382 6.81 37.42 -8.60
CA PHE A 382 6.07 37.54 -9.84
C PHE A 382 4.61 37.12 -9.70
N ILE A 383 4.33 35.99 -9.03
CA ILE A 383 2.96 35.46 -8.96
C ILE A 383 2.10 36.14 -7.88
N ARG A 384 2.71 36.71 -6.83
CA ARG A 384 1.98 37.23 -5.67
C ARG A 384 0.99 38.37 -6.01
N PRO A 385 1.33 39.36 -6.85
CA PRO A 385 0.36 40.36 -7.31
C PRO A 385 -0.81 39.75 -8.08
N ARG A 386 -0.55 38.68 -8.86
CA ARG A 386 -1.58 37.98 -9.65
C ARG A 386 -2.54 37.21 -8.77
N LEU A 387 -2.01 36.48 -7.77
CA LEU A 387 -2.83 35.81 -6.76
C LEU A 387 -3.69 36.80 -5.97
N ARG A 388 -3.14 37.97 -5.61
CA ARG A 388 -3.92 39.02 -4.93
C ARG A 388 -5.14 39.43 -5.76
N ARG A 389 -5.00 39.57 -7.07
CA ARG A 389 -6.14 39.94 -7.92
C ARG A 389 -7.19 38.82 -8.01
N LEU A 390 -6.77 37.56 -8.03
CA LEU A 390 -7.72 36.44 -7.94
C LEU A 390 -8.44 36.39 -6.59
N ASP A 391 -7.76 36.79 -5.51
CA ASP A 391 -8.32 36.94 -4.15
C ASP A 391 -9.33 38.11 -4.11
N ASP A 392 -8.96 39.27 -4.67
CA ASP A 392 -9.84 40.45 -4.78
C ASP A 392 -11.06 40.18 -5.68
N ALA A 393 -10.91 39.37 -6.73
CA ALA A 393 -12.00 38.89 -7.58
C ALA A 393 -12.87 37.80 -6.91
N GLY A 394 -12.47 37.33 -5.72
CA GLY A 394 -13.17 36.30 -4.96
C GLY A 394 -13.14 34.93 -5.63
N ILE A 395 -12.15 34.62 -6.46
CA ILE A 395 -11.95 33.30 -7.09
C ILE A 395 -11.15 32.38 -6.17
N ILE A 396 -10.18 32.95 -5.47
CA ILE A 396 -9.37 32.25 -4.48
C ILE A 396 -9.47 32.98 -3.14
N GLU A 397 -9.05 32.33 -2.06
CA GLU A 397 -8.92 32.97 -0.76
C GLU A 397 -7.61 32.60 -0.07
N THR A 398 -7.06 33.54 0.69
CA THR A 398 -5.88 33.32 1.54
C THR A 398 -6.27 32.56 2.82
N VAL A 399 -5.79 31.31 2.97
CA VAL A 399 -6.10 30.44 4.11
C VAL A 399 -5.19 30.69 5.30
N THR A 400 -3.88 30.79 5.05
CA THR A 400 -2.87 31.09 6.08
C THR A 400 -1.89 32.11 5.56
N LYS A 401 -1.37 33.00 6.43
CA LYS A 401 -0.40 34.04 6.05
C LYS A 401 1.06 33.63 6.25
N ARG A 402 1.33 32.64 7.12
CA ARG A 402 2.66 32.11 7.42
C ARG A 402 2.60 30.60 7.69
N PRO A 403 2.97 29.73 6.72
CA PRO A 403 3.29 30.07 5.33
C PRO A 403 2.07 30.58 4.56
N LEU A 404 2.29 31.34 3.49
CA LEU A 404 1.20 31.87 2.66
C LEU A 404 0.56 30.74 1.84
N ARG A 405 -0.75 30.53 2.00
CA ARG A 405 -1.52 29.48 1.32
C ARG A 405 -2.83 29.99 0.74
N PHE A 406 -3.22 29.42 -0.38
CA PHE A 406 -4.43 29.79 -1.14
C PHE A 406 -5.29 28.56 -1.43
N ARG A 407 -6.60 28.74 -1.50
CA ARG A 407 -7.57 27.74 -2.00
C ARG A 407 -8.62 28.40 -2.87
N LEU A 408 -9.38 27.62 -3.64
CA LEU A 408 -10.55 28.13 -4.36
C LEU A 408 -11.67 28.53 -3.37
N THR A 409 -12.35 29.63 -3.66
CA THR A 409 -13.63 29.97 -3.04
C THR A 409 -14.78 29.20 -3.70
N ALA A 410 -16.00 29.30 -3.18
CA ALA A 410 -17.19 28.76 -3.86
C ALA A 410 -17.32 29.28 -5.30
N ARG A 411 -17.08 30.58 -5.54
CA ARG A 411 -17.10 31.16 -6.89
C ARG A 411 -16.01 30.56 -7.78
N GLY A 412 -14.82 30.31 -7.25
CA GLY A 412 -13.74 29.66 -8.00
C GLY A 412 -14.02 28.19 -8.31
N VAL A 413 -14.70 27.48 -7.41
CA VAL A 413 -15.14 26.09 -7.61
C VAL A 413 -16.20 26.04 -8.72
N SER A 414 -17.20 26.92 -8.70
CA SER A 414 -18.20 27.00 -9.76
C SER A 414 -17.62 27.48 -11.09
N LEU A 415 -16.64 28.39 -11.08
CA LEU A 415 -15.92 28.82 -12.29
C LEU A 415 -15.24 27.64 -12.99
N LEU A 416 -14.65 26.75 -12.20
CA LEU A 416 -13.96 25.56 -12.67
C LEU A 416 -14.88 24.34 -12.81
N GLU A 417 -16.20 24.51 -12.59
CA GLU A 417 -17.20 23.44 -12.70
C GLU A 417 -16.84 22.22 -11.83
N LEU A 418 -16.38 22.48 -10.60
CA LEU A 418 -15.95 21.44 -9.65
C LEU A 418 -17.01 21.06 -8.61
N ASP A 419 -18.15 21.76 -8.60
CA ASP A 419 -19.32 21.40 -7.80
C ASP A 419 -19.95 20.15 -8.44
N GLY A 420 -19.91 19.01 -7.74
CA GLY A 420 -20.15 17.69 -8.35
C GLY A 420 -21.51 17.48 -9.01
N GLU A 421 -21.51 16.58 -10.01
CA GLU A 421 -22.65 15.69 -10.31
C GLU A 421 -22.85 14.64 -9.21
#